data_AF-A0AAN7TDP7-F1
#
_entry.id   AF-A0AAN7TDP7-F1
#
_cell.length_a   1.000
_cell.length_b   1.000
_cell.length_c   1.000
_cell.angle_alpha   90.00
_cell.angle_beta   90.00
_cell.angle_gamma   90.00
#
_symmetry.space_group_name_H-M   'P 1'
#
loop_
_entity.id
_entity.type
_entity.pdbx_description
1 polymer ?
#
loop_
_entity_poly.entity_id
_entity_poly.type
_entity_poly.pdbx_seq_one_letter_code
_entity_poly.pdbx_strand_id
1 'polypeptide(L)'
;MIGMQILLEARVDHILQIPETFTVLFTFATNQRREEGRASVTNAILQALRDLESTSCTTGIQRCLLPKICQLDQLIECLLDDDTDTELNVPRMFALLQGSGNLLVGLLPHDTLTRVEERVDAALRSKAHEGGVRTLYCLAVMQILLESTAQHSLGADMPATSQPSRSERTRSFFERRASKTIQLVVLQAVWACQAEEDLRDSRMTALRLGSRIIAAIPSEAKRAWCIASPTVIAKLQKKALASSPEFRILAAAFISRLCGTKIEVDLTSVSEDVSRMLLDPDTSSTIHNLTSVHTLCAKNKYDALQQAYDDLEAKNIDDRLIQTDLERELVATIAEKDALKLRNIELAQKRQGETEKLSRELESWRLDLARKVAETAAMKDDIELERITLAAKWNEEKEDELERHTAHATEISRLEEEVRAMKEDYTDTTAAHQCEADDLKNRVARITAEQEAARVECSALNEKLDTADLAISKLAEELDTLREDQIRIFTTNENEIQEFKQQVKDINVEKEAVMSECAMMSEKLGTAHMKISELEEEMCATRQDYEQQIAQLQRDANEKDHRISEADALRNTLLATLGATQTLPLRSRGSSSTQS
;
A
#
# COMPACT_ATOMS: atom_id res chain seq x y z
N MET A 1 -23.06 -11.72 -13.83
CA MET A 1 -22.86 -13.13 -14.21
C MET A 1 -21.60 -13.74 -13.60
N ILE A 2 -20.41 -13.16 -13.78
CA ILE A 2 -19.15 -13.69 -13.20
C ILE A 2 -19.19 -13.76 -11.67
N GLY A 3 -19.79 -12.77 -10.99
CA GLY A 3 -19.99 -12.82 -9.53
C GLY A 3 -21.00 -13.88 -9.03
N MET A 4 -21.89 -14.38 -9.90
CA MET A 4 -22.80 -15.49 -9.58
C MET A 4 -22.13 -16.86 -9.74
N GLN A 5 -21.14 -16.95 -10.65
CA GLN A 5 -20.34 -18.16 -10.85
C GLN A 5 -19.39 -18.42 -9.67
N ILE A 6 -18.78 -17.37 -9.12
CA ILE A 6 -17.93 -17.45 -7.90
C ILE A 6 -18.75 -17.84 -6.66
N LEU A 7 -20.01 -17.38 -6.55
CA LEU A 7 -20.92 -17.77 -5.47
C LEU A 7 -21.45 -19.20 -5.61
N LEU A 8 -21.51 -19.74 -6.83
CA LEU A 8 -21.87 -21.14 -7.11
C LEU A 8 -20.69 -22.08 -6.88
N GLU A 9 -19.47 -21.70 -7.27
CA GLU A 9 -18.24 -22.46 -7.02
C GLU A 9 -17.92 -22.52 -5.51
N ALA A 10 -18.02 -21.41 -4.77
CA ALA A 10 -17.88 -21.41 -3.31
C ALA A 10 -18.95 -22.24 -2.57
N ARG A 11 -20.13 -22.47 -3.19
CA ARG A 11 -21.21 -23.29 -2.63
C ARG A 11 -20.98 -24.78 -2.85
N VAL A 12 -20.34 -25.15 -3.97
CA VAL A 12 -19.99 -26.53 -4.30
C VAL A 12 -18.83 -27.01 -3.42
N ASP A 13 -17.86 -26.14 -3.12
CA ASP A 13 -16.75 -26.46 -2.20
C ASP A 13 -17.24 -26.75 -0.76
N HIS A 14 -18.28 -26.07 -0.28
CA HIS A 14 -18.86 -26.36 1.04
C HIS A 14 -19.66 -27.66 1.10
N ILE A 15 -20.19 -28.15 -0.03
CA ILE A 15 -20.88 -29.44 -0.12
C ILE A 15 -19.84 -30.57 -0.30
N LEU A 16 -18.68 -30.28 -0.91
CA LEU A 16 -17.56 -31.21 -1.08
C LEU A 16 -16.62 -31.30 0.14
N GLN A 17 -16.81 -30.52 1.21
CA GLN A 17 -16.10 -30.66 2.50
C GLN A 17 -16.65 -31.77 3.42
N ILE A 18 -17.75 -32.42 3.03
CA ILE A 18 -18.35 -33.53 3.77
C ILE A 18 -17.34 -34.70 3.97
N PRO A 19 -16.53 -35.14 2.99
CA PRO A 19 -15.59 -36.25 3.15
C PRO A 19 -14.46 -35.97 4.17
N GLU A 20 -13.94 -34.74 4.25
CA GLU A 20 -12.87 -34.38 5.19
C GLU A 20 -13.38 -34.35 6.64
N THR A 21 -14.59 -33.82 6.83
CA THR A 21 -15.30 -33.82 8.13
C THR A 21 -15.57 -35.25 8.62
N PHE A 22 -15.94 -36.14 7.69
CA PHE A 22 -16.13 -37.57 7.94
C PHE A 22 -14.82 -38.28 8.29
N THR A 23 -13.71 -37.93 7.61
CA THR A 23 -12.38 -38.48 7.89
C THR A 23 -11.88 -38.08 9.28
N VAL A 24 -12.16 -36.84 9.73
CA VAL A 24 -11.81 -36.39 11.10
C VAL A 24 -12.62 -37.12 12.16
N LEU A 25 -13.94 -37.29 11.96
CA LEU A 25 -14.79 -38.08 12.86
C LEU A 25 -14.40 -39.56 12.89
N PHE A 26 -14.04 -40.13 11.74
CA PHE A 26 -13.56 -41.50 11.61
C PHE A 26 -12.21 -41.69 12.32
N THR A 27 -11.27 -40.76 12.13
CA THR A 27 -9.93 -40.80 12.75
C THR A 27 -10.01 -40.60 14.27
N PHE A 28 -10.88 -39.70 14.73
CA PHE A 28 -11.17 -39.49 16.15
C PHE A 28 -11.77 -40.74 16.80
N ALA A 29 -12.72 -41.38 16.14
CA ALA A 29 -13.30 -42.63 16.59
C ALA A 29 -12.25 -43.76 16.60
N THR A 30 -11.44 -43.93 15.56
CA THR A 30 -10.39 -44.97 15.54
C THR A 30 -9.31 -44.75 16.60
N ASN A 31 -8.97 -43.49 16.94
CA ASN A 31 -8.02 -43.19 18.02
C ASN A 31 -8.60 -43.47 19.42
N GLN A 32 -9.92 -43.38 19.60
CA GLN A 32 -10.59 -43.77 20.85
C GLN A 32 -10.63 -45.29 21.10
N ARG A 33 -10.37 -46.15 20.09
CA ARG A 33 -10.33 -47.62 20.28
C ARG A 33 -9.21 -48.09 21.21
N ARG A 34 -8.21 -47.25 21.53
CA ARG A 34 -7.07 -47.62 22.39
C ARG A 34 -7.35 -47.60 23.90
N GLU A 35 -8.50 -47.09 24.35
CA GLU A 35 -8.91 -47.12 25.77
C GLU A 35 -10.05 -48.14 25.98
N GLU A 36 -9.79 -49.21 26.75
CA GLU A 36 -10.55 -50.48 26.79
C GLU A 36 -12.01 -50.43 27.33
N GLY A 37 -12.60 -49.25 27.53
CA GLY A 37 -13.96 -49.12 28.08
C GLY A 37 -15.07 -48.71 27.11
N ARG A 38 -14.75 -48.20 25.91
CA ARG A 38 -15.72 -47.43 25.07
C ARG A 38 -15.91 -47.95 23.64
N ALA A 39 -15.53 -49.19 23.36
CA ALA A 39 -15.61 -49.78 22.01
C ALA A 39 -17.03 -49.76 21.40
N SER A 40 -18.09 -49.77 22.23
CA SER A 40 -19.49 -49.79 21.77
C SER A 40 -19.92 -48.49 21.08
N VAL A 41 -19.66 -47.33 21.68
CA VAL A 41 -20.10 -46.02 21.17
C VAL A 41 -19.30 -45.63 19.93
N THR A 42 -18.00 -45.89 19.97
CA THR A 42 -17.08 -45.67 18.86
C THR A 42 -17.43 -46.53 17.64
N ASN A 43 -17.78 -47.81 17.85
CA ASN A 43 -18.25 -48.66 16.76
C ASN A 43 -19.63 -48.24 16.23
N ALA A 44 -20.53 -47.71 17.08
CA ALA A 44 -21.81 -47.17 16.65
C ALA A 44 -21.64 -45.91 15.77
N ILE A 45 -20.69 -45.03 16.11
CA ILE A 45 -20.35 -43.83 15.33
C ILE A 45 -19.68 -44.23 14.00
N LEU A 46 -18.73 -45.17 14.01
CA LEU A 46 -18.06 -45.63 12.78
C LEU A 46 -19.03 -46.36 11.84
N GLN A 47 -19.95 -47.17 12.38
CA GLN A 47 -21.01 -47.80 11.59
C GLN A 47 -21.97 -46.74 11.05
N ALA A 48 -22.26 -45.69 11.81
CA ALA A 48 -23.08 -44.58 11.37
C ALA A 48 -22.52 -43.80 10.20
N LEU A 49 -21.24 -43.48 10.24
CA LEU A 49 -20.56 -42.79 9.16
C LEU A 49 -20.56 -43.65 7.88
N ARG A 50 -20.36 -44.97 8.02
CA ARG A 50 -20.44 -45.94 6.91
C ARG A 50 -21.84 -46.06 6.30
N ASP A 51 -22.88 -46.06 7.12
CA ASP A 51 -24.28 -46.14 6.64
C ASP A 51 -24.69 -44.84 5.90
N LEU A 52 -24.16 -43.68 6.32
CA LEU A 52 -24.38 -42.37 5.69
C LEU A 52 -23.72 -42.25 4.32
N GLU A 53 -22.52 -42.84 4.16
CA GLU A 53 -21.78 -42.88 2.90
C GLU A 53 -22.53 -43.70 1.81
N SER A 54 -23.33 -44.68 2.24
CA SER A 54 -24.10 -45.56 1.34
C SER A 54 -25.48 -45.05 0.93
N THR A 55 -25.97 -43.92 1.49
CA THR A 55 -27.33 -43.42 1.23
C THR A 55 -27.34 -42.11 0.44
N SER A 56 -27.58 -42.18 -0.87
CA SER A 56 -27.62 -41.04 -1.81
C SER A 56 -28.88 -40.14 -1.71
N CYS A 57 -29.75 -40.35 -0.72
CA CYS A 57 -31.06 -39.69 -0.63
C CYS A 57 -31.16 -38.81 0.62
N THR A 58 -31.37 -37.50 0.44
CA THR A 58 -31.52 -36.49 1.50
C THR A 58 -32.65 -36.80 2.49
N THR A 59 -33.71 -37.48 2.07
CA THR A 59 -34.78 -37.98 2.97
C THR A 59 -34.40 -39.25 3.75
N GLY A 60 -33.45 -40.04 3.27
CA GLY A 60 -32.88 -41.19 4.00
C GLY A 60 -31.94 -40.76 5.12
N ILE A 61 -31.17 -39.69 4.87
CA ILE A 61 -30.25 -39.08 5.83
C ILE A 61 -30.98 -38.65 7.11
N GLN A 62 -32.15 -38.01 7.03
CA GLN A 62 -32.94 -37.62 8.22
C GLN A 62 -33.48 -38.82 9.02
N ARG A 63 -33.95 -39.88 8.36
CA ARG A 63 -34.48 -41.08 9.06
C ARG A 63 -33.38 -41.93 9.70
N CYS A 64 -32.20 -42.00 9.09
CA CYS A 64 -31.05 -42.73 9.63
C CYS A 64 -30.26 -41.94 10.69
N LEU A 65 -30.23 -40.60 10.60
CA LEU A 65 -29.56 -39.74 11.58
C LEU A 65 -30.36 -39.59 12.88
N LEU A 66 -31.69 -39.53 12.85
CA LEU A 66 -32.49 -39.22 14.06
C LEU A 66 -32.18 -40.12 15.28
N PRO A 67 -32.14 -41.46 15.15
CA PRO A 67 -31.80 -42.34 16.28
C PRO A 67 -30.35 -42.16 16.77
N LYS A 68 -29.47 -41.69 15.89
CA LYS A 68 -28.04 -41.51 16.14
C LYS A 68 -27.73 -40.11 16.71
N ILE A 69 -28.56 -39.11 16.39
CA ILE A 69 -28.60 -37.81 17.07
C ILE A 69 -28.94 -38.02 18.56
N CYS A 70 -29.87 -38.93 18.89
CA CYS A 70 -30.15 -39.29 20.29
C CYS A 70 -28.94 -39.89 21.02
N GLN A 71 -28.09 -40.66 20.32
CA GLN A 71 -26.83 -41.17 20.90
C GLN A 71 -25.78 -40.06 21.08
N LEU A 72 -25.86 -39.03 20.24
CA LEU A 72 -24.94 -37.90 20.29
C LEU A 72 -25.31 -36.91 21.40
N ASP A 73 -26.61 -36.75 21.68
CA ASP A 73 -27.09 -36.13 22.92
C ASP A 73 -26.55 -36.86 24.14
N GLN A 74 -26.63 -38.20 24.18
CA GLN A 74 -26.07 -39.01 25.27
C GLN A 74 -24.54 -38.86 25.38
N LEU A 75 -23.82 -38.76 24.27
CA LEU A 75 -22.37 -38.57 24.28
C LEU A 75 -22.00 -37.17 24.82
N ILE A 76 -22.77 -36.15 24.46
CA ILE A 76 -22.62 -34.81 25.01
C ILE A 76 -22.99 -34.81 26.48
N GLU A 77 -24.07 -35.48 26.91
CA GLU A 77 -24.40 -35.63 28.33
C GLU A 77 -23.29 -36.37 29.10
N CYS A 78 -22.70 -37.43 28.55
CA CYS A 78 -21.54 -38.09 29.14
C CYS A 78 -20.29 -37.19 29.23
N LEU A 79 -20.10 -36.26 28.28
CA LEU A 79 -19.05 -35.24 28.36
C LEU A 79 -19.40 -34.12 29.35
N LEU A 80 -20.69 -33.93 29.62
CA LEU A 80 -21.22 -32.99 30.59
C LEU A 80 -21.37 -33.61 31.98
N ASP A 81 -21.23 -34.92 32.22
CA ASP A 81 -21.39 -35.47 33.57
C ASP A 81 -20.24 -35.06 34.51
N ASP A 82 -20.60 -34.68 35.75
CA ASP A 82 -19.74 -34.04 36.77
C ASP A 82 -18.70 -34.98 37.39
N ASP A 83 -18.92 -36.29 37.35
CA ASP A 83 -18.19 -37.25 38.19
C ASP A 83 -16.85 -37.76 37.60
N THR A 84 -16.49 -37.34 36.39
CA THR A 84 -15.22 -37.73 35.75
C THR A 84 -14.32 -36.53 35.50
N ASP A 85 -13.02 -36.68 35.75
CA ASP A 85 -11.97 -35.65 35.65
C ASP A 85 -12.29 -34.55 34.64
N THR A 86 -12.79 -33.43 35.17
CA THR A 86 -13.29 -32.32 34.35
C THR A 86 -12.21 -31.65 33.49
N GLU A 87 -10.94 -31.98 33.70
CA GLU A 87 -9.80 -31.51 32.91
C GLU A 87 -9.77 -32.09 31.48
N LEU A 88 -10.23 -33.32 31.28
CA LEU A 88 -10.17 -34.00 29.97
C LEU A 88 -11.40 -33.75 29.10
N ASN A 89 -12.54 -33.38 29.69
CA ASN A 89 -13.81 -33.35 28.97
C ASN A 89 -13.98 -32.10 28.07
N VAL A 90 -13.49 -30.92 28.50
CA VAL A 90 -13.63 -29.69 27.70
C VAL A 90 -12.80 -29.71 26.39
N PRO A 91 -11.51 -30.14 26.40
CA PRO A 91 -10.74 -30.27 25.16
C PRO A 91 -11.37 -31.28 24.18
N ARG A 92 -11.94 -32.38 24.70
CA ARG A 92 -12.64 -33.39 23.90
C ARG A 92 -13.92 -32.82 23.28
N MET A 93 -14.70 -32.07 24.04
CA MET A 93 -15.88 -31.37 23.53
C MET A 93 -15.51 -30.34 22.45
N PHE A 94 -14.43 -29.58 22.66
CA PHE A 94 -13.94 -28.66 21.65
C PHE A 94 -13.49 -29.39 20.37
N ALA A 95 -12.74 -30.49 20.49
CA ALA A 95 -12.30 -31.27 19.34
C ALA A 95 -13.49 -31.86 18.56
N LEU A 96 -14.50 -32.36 19.27
CA LEU A 96 -15.75 -32.85 18.68
C LEU A 96 -16.44 -31.73 17.89
N LEU A 97 -16.72 -30.60 18.55
CA LEU A 97 -17.43 -29.47 17.95
C LEU A 97 -16.64 -28.80 16.81
N GLN A 98 -15.31 -28.73 16.92
CA GLN A 98 -14.45 -28.19 15.88
C GLN A 98 -14.46 -29.08 14.63
N GLY A 99 -14.35 -30.41 14.81
CA GLY A 99 -14.29 -31.37 13.72
C GLY A 99 -15.64 -31.55 13.02
N SER A 100 -16.75 -31.48 13.76
CA SER A 100 -18.10 -31.57 13.19
C SER A 100 -18.70 -30.25 12.71
N GLY A 101 -18.06 -29.13 13.08
CA GLY A 101 -18.49 -27.78 12.76
C GLY A 101 -19.92 -27.44 13.16
N ASN A 102 -20.54 -26.60 12.34
CA ASN A 102 -21.89 -26.03 12.56
C ASN A 102 -23.02 -27.07 12.39
N LEU A 103 -22.75 -28.19 11.74
CA LEU A 103 -23.73 -29.25 11.51
C LEU A 103 -24.18 -29.87 12.83
N LEU A 104 -23.26 -30.21 13.72
CA LEU A 104 -23.64 -30.78 15.03
C LEU A 104 -24.43 -29.79 15.87
N VAL A 105 -24.00 -28.53 15.92
CA VAL A 105 -24.71 -27.49 16.66
C VAL A 105 -26.12 -27.26 16.09
N GLY A 106 -26.28 -27.36 14.77
CA GLY A 106 -27.59 -27.28 14.11
C GLY A 106 -28.52 -28.46 14.40
N LEU A 107 -27.96 -29.66 14.61
CA LEU A 107 -28.71 -30.89 14.87
C LEU A 107 -29.09 -31.08 16.34
N LEU A 108 -28.39 -30.42 17.27
CA LEU A 108 -28.64 -30.57 18.69
C LEU A 108 -29.97 -29.93 19.14
N PRO A 109 -30.74 -30.60 20.02
CA PRO A 109 -31.89 -29.99 20.68
C PRO A 109 -31.49 -28.73 21.44
N HIS A 110 -32.41 -27.78 21.52
CA HIS A 110 -32.16 -26.52 22.21
C HIS A 110 -31.80 -26.71 23.68
N ASP A 111 -32.43 -27.68 24.34
CA ASP A 111 -32.19 -27.99 25.75
C ASP A 111 -30.77 -28.54 25.98
N THR A 112 -30.24 -29.34 25.05
CA THR A 112 -28.86 -29.83 25.12
C THR A 112 -27.87 -28.68 24.94
N LEU A 113 -28.07 -27.82 23.94
CA LEU A 113 -27.21 -26.65 23.73
C LEU A 113 -27.22 -25.70 24.92
N THR A 114 -28.39 -25.44 25.50
CA THR A 114 -28.53 -24.58 26.69
C THR A 114 -27.76 -25.16 27.88
N ARG A 115 -27.86 -26.48 28.09
CA ARG A 115 -27.07 -27.17 29.11
C ARG A 115 -25.57 -27.09 28.85
N VAL A 116 -25.13 -27.24 27.60
CA VAL A 116 -23.72 -27.05 27.21
C VAL A 116 -23.26 -25.63 27.53
N GLU A 117 -24.03 -24.61 27.16
CA GLU A 117 -23.71 -23.20 27.45
C GLU A 117 -23.62 -22.93 28.96
N GLU A 118 -24.59 -23.40 29.74
CA GLU A 118 -24.62 -23.23 31.19
C GLU A 118 -23.44 -23.92 31.87
N ARG A 119 -23.07 -25.10 31.38
CA ARG A 119 -21.89 -25.84 31.84
C ARG A 119 -20.59 -25.12 31.54
N VAL A 120 -20.44 -24.62 30.32
CA VAL A 120 -19.25 -23.88 29.90
C VAL A 120 -19.16 -22.55 30.67
N ASP A 121 -20.27 -21.85 30.89
CA ASP A 121 -20.29 -20.64 31.73
C ASP A 121 -19.99 -20.96 33.20
N ALA A 122 -20.51 -22.07 33.74
CA ALA A 122 -20.16 -22.55 35.09
C ALA A 122 -18.66 -22.86 35.21
N ALA A 123 -18.09 -23.55 34.22
CA ALA A 123 -16.66 -23.85 34.17
C ALA A 123 -15.81 -22.57 34.12
N LEU A 124 -16.21 -21.58 33.31
CA LEU A 124 -15.57 -20.26 33.23
C LEU A 124 -15.68 -19.44 34.53
N ARG A 125 -16.72 -19.66 35.34
CA ARG A 125 -16.93 -18.98 36.63
C ARG A 125 -16.24 -19.69 37.79
N SER A 126 -15.93 -20.98 37.66
CA SER A 126 -15.24 -21.72 38.70
C SER A 126 -13.86 -21.10 38.95
N LYS A 127 -13.59 -20.72 40.20
CA LYS A 127 -12.31 -20.08 40.61
C LYS A 127 -11.14 -21.07 40.60
N ALA A 128 -11.40 -22.36 40.40
CA ALA A 128 -10.38 -23.41 40.44
C ALA A 128 -9.36 -23.30 39.29
N HIS A 129 -9.63 -22.51 38.24
CA HIS A 129 -8.83 -22.48 37.03
C HIS A 129 -8.47 -21.06 36.59
N GLU A 130 -7.77 -20.32 37.46
CA GLU A 130 -7.20 -19.03 37.08
C GLU A 130 -6.17 -19.20 35.95
N GLY A 131 -6.61 -18.97 34.71
CA GLY A 131 -5.72 -18.70 33.57
C GLY A 131 -5.03 -19.92 32.95
N GLY A 132 -5.68 -21.07 32.86
CA GLY A 132 -5.18 -22.21 32.08
C GLY A 132 -5.74 -22.30 30.65
N VAL A 133 -5.16 -23.17 29.82
CA VAL A 133 -5.66 -23.50 28.46
C VAL A 133 -7.11 -23.98 28.46
N ARG A 134 -7.57 -24.59 29.56
CA ARG A 134 -8.98 -24.96 29.78
C ARG A 134 -9.95 -23.78 29.64
N THR A 135 -9.57 -22.60 30.14
CA THR A 135 -10.39 -21.38 29.98
C THR A 135 -10.51 -21.01 28.51
N LEU A 136 -9.42 -21.17 27.74
CA LEU A 136 -9.43 -20.91 26.31
C LEU A 136 -10.29 -21.93 25.56
N TYR A 137 -10.26 -23.22 25.93
CA TYR A 137 -11.17 -24.21 25.35
C TYR A 137 -12.64 -23.88 25.62
N CYS A 138 -12.98 -23.46 26.83
CA CYS A 138 -14.34 -23.02 27.17
C CYS A 138 -14.78 -21.83 26.30
N LEU A 139 -13.93 -20.81 26.16
CA LEU A 139 -14.20 -19.66 25.31
C LEU A 139 -14.31 -20.03 23.82
N ALA A 140 -13.49 -20.97 23.35
CA ALA A 140 -13.52 -21.44 21.98
C ALA A 140 -14.79 -22.27 21.67
N VAL A 141 -15.27 -23.07 22.63
CA VAL A 141 -16.58 -23.73 22.52
C VAL A 141 -17.70 -22.71 22.44
N MET A 142 -17.71 -21.69 23.31
CA MET A 142 -18.69 -20.60 23.25
C MET A 142 -18.67 -19.85 21.92
N GLN A 143 -17.48 -19.67 21.33
CA GLN A 143 -17.33 -19.10 20.00
C GLN A 143 -17.95 -19.99 18.91
N ILE A 144 -17.71 -21.31 18.94
CA ILE A 144 -18.29 -22.23 17.94
C ILE A 144 -19.82 -22.17 18.01
N LEU A 145 -20.39 -22.19 19.22
CA LEU A 145 -21.84 -22.06 19.43
C LEU A 145 -22.39 -20.73 18.86
N LEU A 146 -21.63 -19.63 19.01
CA LEU A 146 -21.97 -18.33 18.45
C LEU A 146 -21.89 -18.30 16.91
N GLU A 147 -20.88 -18.93 16.30
CA GLU A 147 -20.69 -18.98 14.85
C GLU A 147 -21.79 -19.82 14.17
N SER A 148 -22.15 -20.96 14.75
CA SER A 148 -23.18 -21.85 14.18
C SER A 148 -24.56 -21.20 14.14
N THR A 149 -24.89 -20.40 15.16
CA THR A 149 -26.20 -19.73 15.24
C THR A 149 -26.35 -18.60 14.22
N ALA A 150 -25.25 -17.98 13.77
CA ALA A 150 -25.29 -16.94 12.74
C ALA A 150 -25.65 -17.52 11.35
N GLN A 151 -25.14 -18.69 10.99
CA GLN A 151 -25.30 -19.27 9.65
C GLN A 151 -26.72 -19.81 9.38
N HIS A 152 -27.42 -20.31 10.40
CA HIS A 152 -28.77 -20.86 10.24
C HIS A 152 -29.86 -19.79 10.06
N SER A 153 -29.54 -18.50 10.25
CA SER A 153 -30.50 -17.40 10.12
C SER A 153 -30.83 -16.99 8.68
N LEU A 154 -30.09 -17.50 7.68
CA LEU A 154 -30.20 -17.07 6.27
C LEU A 154 -31.09 -17.97 5.39
N GLY A 155 -31.78 -18.97 5.95
CA GLY A 155 -32.49 -20.00 5.17
C GLY A 155 -34.00 -20.17 5.42
N ALA A 156 -34.67 -19.30 6.19
CA ALA A 156 -36.04 -19.57 6.63
C ALA A 156 -37.11 -18.78 5.84
N ASP A 157 -37.68 -19.43 4.83
CA ASP A 157 -39.09 -19.28 4.42
C ASP A 157 -40.06 -20.02 5.39
N MET A 158 -39.57 -20.39 6.58
CA MET A 158 -40.40 -21.01 7.63
C MET A 158 -40.98 -19.93 8.55
N PRO A 159 -42.28 -20.00 8.86
CA PRO A 159 -42.98 -18.91 9.55
C PRO A 159 -42.35 -18.65 10.92
N ALA A 160 -42.01 -17.38 11.12
CA ALA A 160 -41.40 -16.80 12.30
C ALA A 160 -42.20 -17.16 13.57
N THR A 161 -41.75 -18.20 14.27
CA THR A 161 -42.09 -18.34 15.69
C THR A 161 -41.05 -17.53 16.44
N SER A 162 -41.50 -16.52 17.17
CA SER A 162 -40.73 -15.46 17.83
C SER A 162 -39.88 -15.95 19.01
N GLN A 163 -39.07 -16.98 18.83
CA GLN A 163 -38.07 -17.35 19.82
C GLN A 163 -36.89 -16.36 19.74
N PRO A 164 -36.46 -15.76 20.87
CA PRO A 164 -35.24 -14.98 20.90
C PRO A 164 -34.10 -15.84 20.34
N SER A 165 -33.35 -15.28 19.41
CA SER A 165 -32.36 -16.04 18.65
C SER A 165 -31.37 -16.69 19.62
N ARG A 166 -31.14 -18.00 19.43
CA ARG A 166 -30.20 -18.85 20.20
C ARG A 166 -28.84 -18.19 20.50
N SER A 167 -28.43 -17.16 19.74
CA SER A 167 -27.17 -16.45 19.85
C SER A 167 -27.13 -15.31 20.88
N GLU A 168 -28.24 -14.86 21.46
CA GLU A 168 -28.24 -13.60 22.22
C GLU A 168 -27.49 -13.71 23.57
N ARG A 169 -27.54 -14.87 24.24
CA ARG A 169 -26.83 -15.11 25.51
C ARG A 169 -25.31 -15.19 25.30
N THR A 170 -24.86 -15.97 24.33
CA THR A 170 -23.44 -16.13 23.96
C THR A 170 -22.87 -14.84 23.35
N ARG A 171 -23.65 -14.14 22.52
CA ARG A 171 -23.27 -12.83 21.95
C ARG A 171 -23.14 -11.77 23.04
N SER A 172 -24.13 -11.66 23.92
CA SER A 172 -24.09 -10.70 25.04
C SER A 172 -22.95 -11.00 26.00
N PHE A 173 -22.51 -12.26 26.13
CA PHE A 173 -21.32 -12.62 26.90
C PHE A 173 -20.07 -11.97 26.29
N PHE A 174 -19.81 -12.15 24.99
CA PHE A 174 -18.65 -11.55 24.33
C PHE A 174 -18.72 -10.03 24.26
N GLU A 175 -19.90 -9.44 24.09
CA GLU A 175 -20.08 -7.98 24.07
C GLU A 175 -19.87 -7.35 25.46
N ARG A 176 -20.53 -7.88 26.51
CA ARG A 176 -20.44 -7.33 27.88
C ARG A 176 -19.08 -7.60 28.54
N ARG A 177 -18.42 -8.71 28.20
CA ARG A 177 -17.14 -9.10 28.79
C ARG A 177 -15.95 -8.95 27.85
N ALA A 178 -16.12 -8.30 26.69
CA ALA A 178 -15.09 -8.17 25.66
C ALA A 178 -13.73 -7.78 26.23
N SER A 179 -13.65 -6.68 26.99
CA SER A 179 -12.41 -6.19 27.59
C SER A 179 -11.73 -7.22 28.50
N LYS A 180 -12.49 -7.93 29.34
CA LYS A 180 -11.95 -8.93 30.26
C LYS A 180 -11.52 -10.19 29.53
N THR A 181 -12.28 -10.61 28.52
CA THR A 181 -11.93 -11.73 27.64
C THR A 181 -10.65 -11.42 26.86
N ILE A 182 -10.53 -10.23 26.26
CA ILE A 182 -9.30 -9.78 25.59
C ILE A 182 -8.14 -9.81 26.57
N GLN A 183 -8.27 -9.20 27.76
CA GLN A 183 -7.21 -9.19 28.76
C GLN A 183 -6.75 -10.60 29.15
N LEU A 184 -7.69 -11.52 29.40
CA LEU A 184 -7.38 -12.90 29.74
C LEU A 184 -6.62 -13.60 28.61
N VAL A 185 -7.14 -13.52 27.38
CA VAL A 185 -6.54 -14.18 26.22
C VAL A 185 -5.18 -13.58 25.88
N VAL A 186 -5.01 -12.27 25.97
CA VAL A 186 -3.73 -11.59 25.77
C VAL A 186 -2.72 -12.00 26.84
N LEU A 187 -3.13 -12.12 28.09
CA LEU A 187 -2.25 -12.59 29.16
C LEU A 187 -1.76 -14.03 28.89
N GLN A 188 -2.65 -14.90 28.40
CA GLN A 188 -2.27 -16.26 27.97
C GLN A 188 -1.28 -16.23 26.81
N ALA A 189 -1.49 -15.38 25.80
CA ALA A 189 -0.56 -15.23 24.70
C ALA A 189 0.82 -14.73 25.19
N VAL A 190 0.84 -13.77 26.12
CA VAL A 190 2.07 -13.24 26.74
C VAL A 190 2.84 -14.32 27.52
N TRP A 191 2.14 -15.26 28.17
CA TRP A 191 2.75 -16.39 28.87
C TRP A 191 3.23 -17.48 27.91
N ALA A 192 2.45 -17.77 26.87
CA ALA A 192 2.83 -18.70 25.81
C ALA A 192 4.14 -18.28 25.12
N CYS A 193 4.35 -16.97 24.93
CA CYS A 193 5.59 -16.41 24.38
C CYS A 193 6.76 -16.29 25.40
N GLN A 194 6.58 -16.60 26.69
CA GLN A 194 7.63 -16.45 27.71
C GLN A 194 8.19 -17.78 28.23
N ALA A 195 7.38 -18.83 28.28
CA ALA A 195 7.71 -20.05 29.02
C ALA A 195 8.86 -20.88 28.42
N GLU A 196 9.43 -21.78 29.23
CA GLU A 196 10.49 -22.73 28.84
C GLU A 196 9.96 -23.83 27.89
N GLU A 197 10.86 -24.66 27.32
CA GLU A 197 10.54 -25.62 26.26
C GLU A 197 9.55 -26.72 26.68
N ASP A 198 9.48 -27.07 27.97
CA ASP A 198 8.78 -28.24 28.50
C ASP A 198 7.25 -28.27 28.27
N LEU A 199 6.63 -27.14 27.89
CA LEU A 199 5.18 -27.03 27.65
C LEU A 199 4.83 -26.56 26.23
N ARG A 200 5.66 -26.88 25.22
CA ARG A 200 5.50 -26.43 23.83
C ARG A 200 4.06 -26.58 23.29
N ASP A 201 3.47 -27.77 23.36
CA ASP A 201 2.15 -28.05 22.75
C ASP A 201 1.01 -27.26 23.40
N SER A 202 1.05 -27.14 24.73
CA SER A 202 0.05 -26.39 25.51
C SER A 202 0.07 -24.90 25.14
N ARG A 203 1.28 -24.32 24.96
CA ARG A 203 1.46 -22.92 24.56
C ARG A 203 1.03 -22.66 23.13
N MET A 204 1.37 -23.55 22.19
CA MET A 204 0.91 -23.43 20.80
C MET A 204 -0.61 -23.50 20.73
N THR A 205 -1.20 -24.42 21.50
CA THR A 205 -2.66 -24.54 21.65
C THR A 205 -3.25 -23.26 22.22
N ALA A 206 -2.64 -22.66 23.25
CA ALA A 206 -3.10 -21.41 23.82
C ALA A 206 -3.11 -20.25 22.80
N LEU A 207 -2.06 -20.11 21.97
CA LEU A 207 -2.02 -19.09 20.93
C LEU A 207 -3.01 -19.35 19.79
N ARG A 208 -3.21 -20.61 19.39
CA ARG A 208 -4.19 -21.01 18.37
C ARG A 208 -5.62 -20.72 18.84
N LEU A 209 -5.98 -21.18 20.03
CA LEU A 209 -7.28 -20.92 20.64
C LEU A 209 -7.47 -19.42 20.87
N GLY A 210 -6.46 -18.73 21.41
CA GLY A 210 -6.51 -17.29 21.62
C GLY A 210 -6.75 -16.52 20.32
N SER A 211 -6.07 -16.89 19.24
CA SER A 211 -6.25 -16.26 17.93
C SER A 211 -7.65 -16.49 17.37
N ARG A 212 -8.24 -17.65 17.65
CA ARG A 212 -9.62 -17.96 17.27
C ARG A 212 -10.61 -17.11 18.07
N ILE A 213 -10.47 -17.07 19.39
CA ILE A 213 -11.34 -16.31 20.30
C ILE A 213 -11.30 -14.82 19.98
N ILE A 214 -10.12 -14.23 19.75
CA ILE A 214 -9.97 -12.82 19.37
C ILE A 214 -10.66 -12.51 18.03
N ALA A 215 -10.78 -13.48 17.12
CA ALA A 215 -11.51 -13.27 15.86
C ALA A 215 -13.02 -13.08 16.09
N ALA A 216 -13.60 -13.73 17.11
CA ALA A 216 -15.02 -13.61 17.44
C ALA A 216 -15.40 -12.31 18.17
N ILE A 217 -14.42 -11.61 18.75
CA ILE A 217 -14.68 -10.36 19.48
C ILE A 217 -14.88 -9.20 18.47
N PRO A 218 -15.92 -8.37 18.63
CA PRO A 218 -16.16 -7.21 17.77
C PRO A 218 -14.93 -6.30 17.62
N SER A 219 -14.73 -5.80 16.41
CA SER A 219 -13.54 -5.01 16.07
C SER A 219 -13.42 -3.71 16.87
N GLU A 220 -14.56 -3.10 17.21
CA GLU A 220 -14.68 -1.88 18.02
C GLU A 220 -14.16 -2.13 19.43
N ALA A 221 -14.54 -3.25 20.04
CA ALA A 221 -14.11 -3.61 21.40
C ALA A 221 -12.60 -3.91 21.44
N LYS A 222 -12.08 -4.59 20.40
CA LYS A 222 -10.64 -4.82 20.25
C LYS A 222 -9.87 -3.52 20.13
N ARG A 223 -10.30 -2.62 19.25
CA ARG A 223 -9.68 -1.31 19.04
C ARG A 223 -9.69 -0.46 20.32
N ALA A 224 -10.83 -0.40 21.02
CA ALA A 224 -10.95 0.33 22.28
C ALA A 224 -9.99 -0.22 23.35
N TRP A 225 -9.89 -1.55 23.46
CA TRP A 225 -8.97 -2.19 24.40
C TRP A 225 -7.51 -1.93 24.06
N CYS A 226 -7.14 -2.01 22.78
CA CYS A 226 -5.77 -1.76 22.34
C CYS A 226 -5.31 -0.34 22.62
N ILE A 227 -6.18 0.66 22.42
CA ILE A 227 -5.91 2.06 22.75
C ILE A 227 -5.73 2.23 24.27
N ALA A 228 -6.51 1.52 25.07
CA ALA A 228 -6.44 1.60 26.53
C ALA A 228 -5.22 0.88 27.12
N SER A 229 -4.63 -0.10 26.42
CA SER A 229 -3.60 -1.00 26.94
C SER A 229 -2.31 -1.09 26.09
N PRO A 230 -1.69 0.04 25.67
CA PRO A 230 -0.55 0.02 24.76
C PRO A 230 0.68 -0.71 25.35
N THR A 231 0.89 -0.61 26.66
CA THR A 231 2.03 -1.24 27.35
C THR A 231 1.97 -2.77 27.32
N VAL A 232 0.76 -3.35 27.39
CA VAL A 232 0.56 -4.80 27.32
C VAL A 232 0.84 -5.30 25.91
N ILE A 233 0.41 -4.56 24.90
CA ILE A 233 0.65 -4.87 23.49
C ILE A 233 2.14 -4.81 23.18
N ALA A 234 2.83 -3.74 23.57
CA ALA A 234 4.27 -3.62 23.38
C ALA A 234 5.03 -4.78 24.05
N LYS A 235 4.60 -5.19 25.26
CA LYS A 235 5.16 -6.35 25.96
C LYS A 235 4.91 -7.67 25.21
N LEU A 236 3.71 -7.87 24.66
CA LEU A 236 3.37 -9.04 23.86
C LEU A 236 4.21 -9.09 22.58
N GLN A 237 4.30 -7.98 21.84
CA GLN A 237 5.09 -7.87 20.60
C GLN A 237 6.57 -8.17 20.88
N LYS A 238 7.16 -7.57 21.91
CA LYS A 238 8.56 -7.82 22.30
C LYS A 238 8.83 -9.29 22.59
N LYS A 239 7.91 -9.96 23.29
CA LYS A 239 8.05 -11.39 23.60
C LYS A 239 7.80 -12.30 22.40
N ALA A 240 6.84 -11.95 21.55
CA ALA A 240 6.57 -12.68 20.32
C ALA A 240 7.82 -12.70 19.41
N LEU A 241 8.49 -11.55 19.26
CA LEU A 241 9.73 -11.44 18.48
C LEU A 241 10.88 -12.27 19.09
N ALA A 242 10.97 -12.32 20.43
CA ALA A 242 11.98 -13.12 21.13
C ALA A 242 11.70 -14.64 21.14
N SER A 243 10.51 -15.08 20.71
CA SER A 243 10.12 -16.50 20.68
C SER A 243 10.71 -17.24 19.48
N SER A 244 10.61 -18.58 19.49
CA SER A 244 10.97 -19.41 18.33
C SER A 244 10.08 -19.08 17.10
N PRO A 245 10.52 -19.43 15.87
CA PRO A 245 9.83 -19.04 14.63
C PRO A 245 8.34 -19.42 14.59
N GLU A 246 8.00 -20.62 15.04
CA GLU A 246 6.62 -21.13 15.06
C GLU A 246 5.73 -20.32 16.02
N PHE A 247 6.24 -20.01 17.21
CA PHE A 247 5.55 -19.18 18.19
C PHE A 247 5.44 -17.75 17.72
N ARG A 248 6.48 -17.22 17.07
CA ARG A 248 6.50 -15.87 16.50
C ARG A 248 5.42 -15.71 15.44
N ILE A 249 5.24 -16.70 14.57
CA ILE A 249 4.18 -16.73 13.56
C ILE A 249 2.79 -16.77 14.21
N LEU A 250 2.56 -17.68 15.16
CA LEU A 250 1.26 -17.79 15.84
C LEU A 250 0.95 -16.53 16.66
N ALA A 251 1.95 -15.95 17.31
CA ALA A 251 1.82 -14.70 18.04
C ALA A 251 1.60 -13.51 17.10
N ALA A 252 2.24 -13.48 15.94
CA ALA A 252 1.97 -12.47 14.91
C ALA A 252 0.55 -12.59 14.37
N ALA A 253 0.04 -13.80 14.13
CA ALA A 253 -1.36 -14.05 13.77
C ALA A 253 -2.32 -13.55 14.86
N PHE A 254 -2.00 -13.84 16.11
CA PHE A 254 -2.75 -13.38 17.26
C PHE A 254 -2.80 -11.84 17.35
N ILE A 255 -1.63 -11.18 17.31
CA ILE A 255 -1.49 -9.72 17.38
C ILE A 255 -2.23 -9.07 16.20
N SER A 256 -2.17 -9.70 15.02
CA SER A 256 -2.90 -9.28 13.82
C SER A 256 -4.40 -9.25 13.98
N ARG A 257 -4.96 -10.31 14.55
CA ARG A 257 -6.41 -10.36 14.81
C ARG A 257 -6.83 -9.42 15.93
N LEU A 258 -5.93 -9.12 16.86
CA LEU A 258 -6.16 -8.22 18.00
C LEU A 258 -6.12 -6.75 17.58
N CYS A 259 -5.06 -6.32 16.89
CA CYS A 259 -4.78 -4.90 16.60
C CYS A 259 -5.28 -4.45 15.21
N GLY A 260 -5.61 -5.39 14.32
CA GLY A 260 -5.95 -5.08 12.92
C GLY A 260 -4.72 -4.72 12.10
N THR A 261 -4.86 -3.83 11.11
CA THR A 261 -3.77 -3.43 10.19
C THR A 261 -2.72 -2.52 10.82
N LYS A 262 -2.98 -1.92 11.99
CA LYS A 262 -2.09 -0.94 12.65
C LYS A 262 -0.99 -1.59 13.49
N ILE A 263 -0.31 -2.58 12.94
CA ILE A 263 0.75 -3.28 13.67
C ILE A 263 2.12 -2.72 13.29
N GLU A 264 2.84 -2.21 14.28
CA GLU A 264 4.26 -1.84 14.20
C GLU A 264 5.23 -3.01 14.48
N VAL A 265 4.74 -4.25 14.51
CA VAL A 265 5.62 -5.42 14.59
C VAL A 265 6.46 -5.44 13.32
N ASP A 266 7.76 -5.69 13.47
CA ASP A 266 8.64 -5.93 12.35
C ASP A 266 8.23 -7.21 11.60
N LEU A 267 7.32 -7.05 10.64
CA LEU A 267 6.77 -8.11 9.82
C LEU A 267 7.81 -8.65 8.82
N THR A 268 8.98 -8.04 8.68
CA THR A 268 10.04 -8.55 7.79
C THR A 268 10.57 -9.88 8.31
N SER A 269 10.97 -9.94 9.58
CA SER A 269 11.42 -11.17 10.25
C SER A 269 10.35 -12.28 10.23
N VAL A 270 9.08 -11.92 10.48
CA VAL A 270 7.96 -12.87 10.46
C VAL A 270 7.69 -13.36 9.04
N SER A 271 7.78 -12.49 8.03
CA SER A 271 7.59 -12.85 6.63
C SER A 271 8.62 -13.89 6.18
N GLU A 272 9.88 -13.74 6.57
CA GLU A 272 10.93 -14.73 6.26
C GLU A 272 10.70 -16.06 6.96
N ASP A 273 10.26 -16.04 8.23
CA ASP A 273 9.91 -17.25 8.97
C ASP A 273 8.72 -17.97 8.33
N VAL A 274 7.69 -17.23 7.86
CA VAL A 274 6.54 -17.77 7.12
C VAL A 274 6.98 -18.39 5.81
N SER A 275 7.83 -17.72 5.03
CA SER A 275 8.37 -18.26 3.79
C SER A 275 9.19 -19.53 4.03
N ARG A 276 10.00 -19.58 5.09
CA ARG A 276 10.74 -20.79 5.48
C ARG A 276 9.82 -21.94 5.90
N MET A 277 8.76 -21.66 6.67
CA MET A 277 7.79 -22.68 7.06
C MET A 277 6.93 -23.18 5.90
N LEU A 278 6.54 -22.31 4.95
CA LEU A 278 5.75 -22.72 3.79
C LEU A 278 6.51 -23.65 2.83
N LEU A 279 7.84 -23.64 2.88
CA LEU A 279 8.70 -24.57 2.14
C LEU A 279 8.82 -25.94 2.82
N ASP A 280 8.36 -26.07 4.08
CA ASP A 280 8.41 -27.32 4.83
C ASP A 280 7.09 -28.11 4.66
N PRO A 281 7.12 -29.28 3.98
CA PRO A 281 5.94 -30.07 3.66
C PRO A 281 5.17 -30.59 4.89
N ASP A 282 5.82 -30.69 6.06
CA ASP A 282 5.19 -31.20 7.28
C ASP A 282 4.27 -30.18 7.96
N THR A 283 4.26 -28.92 7.50
CA THR A 283 3.52 -27.82 8.16
C THR A 283 2.09 -27.61 7.68
N SER A 284 1.55 -28.55 6.88
CA SER A 284 0.25 -28.44 6.18
C SER A 284 -0.93 -27.98 7.06
N SER A 285 -1.02 -28.44 8.32
CA SER A 285 -2.08 -28.03 9.26
C SER A 285 -1.99 -26.58 9.75
N THR A 286 -0.86 -25.91 9.53
CA THR A 286 -0.60 -24.52 9.94
C THR A 286 -0.91 -23.52 8.82
N ILE A 287 -1.10 -24.01 7.59
CA ILE A 287 -1.25 -23.20 6.38
C ILE A 287 -2.38 -22.19 6.51
N HIS A 288 -3.56 -22.56 7.02
CA HIS A 288 -4.69 -21.64 7.09
C HIS A 288 -4.43 -20.40 7.98
N ASN A 289 -3.68 -20.58 9.08
CA ASN A 289 -3.27 -19.46 9.94
C ASN A 289 -2.15 -18.63 9.27
N LEU A 290 -1.20 -19.30 8.61
CA LEU A 290 -0.12 -18.68 7.84
C LEU A 290 -0.66 -17.80 6.71
N THR A 291 -1.71 -18.25 5.98
CA THR A 291 -2.32 -17.46 4.90
C THR A 291 -2.88 -16.13 5.40
N SER A 292 -3.50 -16.11 6.60
CA SER A 292 -4.03 -14.86 7.17
C SER A 292 -2.93 -13.87 7.58
N VAL A 293 -1.79 -14.38 8.07
CA VAL A 293 -0.62 -13.55 8.39
C VAL A 293 0.04 -13.05 7.11
N HIS A 294 0.24 -13.95 6.14
CA HIS A 294 0.88 -13.62 4.87
C HIS A 294 0.07 -12.59 4.07
N THR A 295 -1.26 -12.74 3.99
CA THR A 295 -2.14 -11.76 3.35
C THR A 295 -2.10 -10.41 4.06
N LEU A 296 -2.03 -10.37 5.39
CA LEU A 296 -1.87 -9.12 6.12
C LEU A 296 -0.49 -8.49 5.92
N CYS A 297 0.58 -9.28 5.93
CA CYS A 297 1.93 -8.81 5.62
C CYS A 297 2.02 -8.23 4.20
N ALA A 298 1.45 -8.93 3.22
CA ALA A 298 1.39 -8.48 1.84
C ALA A 298 0.56 -7.19 1.71
N LYS A 299 -0.58 -7.11 2.40
CA LYS A 299 -1.40 -5.91 2.43
C LYS A 299 -0.67 -4.73 3.06
N ASN A 300 -0.02 -4.91 4.21
CA ASN A 300 0.73 -3.82 4.86
C ASN A 300 1.92 -3.35 3.98
N LYS A 301 2.60 -4.27 3.28
CA LYS A 301 3.64 -3.91 2.30
C LYS A 301 3.04 -3.13 1.12
N TYR A 302 1.88 -3.55 0.62
CA TYR A 302 1.17 -2.85 -0.45
C TYR A 302 0.71 -1.46 -0.02
N ASP A 303 0.09 -1.33 1.16
CA ASP A 303 -0.38 -0.05 1.72
C ASP A 303 0.81 0.91 1.93
N ALA A 304 1.96 0.40 2.41
CA ALA A 304 3.19 1.19 2.55
C ALA A 304 3.79 1.61 1.19
N LEU A 305 3.76 0.72 0.20
CA LEU A 305 4.20 1.03 -1.17
C LEU A 305 3.29 2.08 -1.83
N GLN A 306 1.97 1.95 -1.62
CA GLN A 306 0.98 2.90 -2.12
C GLN A 306 1.19 4.27 -1.48
N GLN A 307 1.42 4.34 -0.17
CA GLN A 307 1.72 5.59 0.51
C GLN A 307 3.00 6.23 -0.03
N ALA A 308 4.07 5.45 -0.24
CA ALA A 308 5.31 5.97 -0.83
C ALA A 308 5.12 6.47 -2.27
N TYR A 309 4.21 5.85 -3.04
CA TYR A 309 3.84 6.32 -4.37
C TYR A 309 3.08 7.65 -4.30
N ASP A 310 2.10 7.77 -3.40
CA ASP A 310 1.32 8.99 -3.19
C ASP A 310 2.23 10.16 -2.75
N ASP A 311 3.19 9.90 -1.86
CA ASP A 311 4.20 10.89 -1.43
C ASP A 311 5.11 11.34 -2.60
N LEU A 312 5.51 10.40 -3.47
CA LEU A 312 6.30 10.71 -4.67
C LEU A 312 5.48 11.50 -5.70
N GLU A 313 4.21 11.18 -5.86
CA GLU A 313 3.29 11.91 -6.74
C GLU A 313 3.07 13.35 -6.22
N ALA A 314 2.86 13.53 -4.91
CA ALA A 314 2.76 14.84 -4.28
C ALA A 314 4.03 15.68 -4.51
N LYS A 315 5.22 15.08 -4.30
CA LYS A 315 6.50 15.75 -4.58
C LYS A 315 6.64 16.14 -6.04
N ASN A 316 6.24 15.28 -6.97
CA ASN A 316 6.28 15.56 -8.41
C ASN A 316 5.33 16.71 -8.80
N ILE A 317 4.17 16.81 -8.14
CA ILE A 317 3.27 17.95 -8.32
C ILE A 317 3.92 19.24 -7.82
N ASP A 318 4.55 19.22 -6.64
CA ASP A 318 5.27 20.37 -6.08
C ASP A 318 6.43 20.82 -6.99
N ASP A 319 7.25 19.88 -7.48
CA ASP A 319 8.36 20.18 -8.39
C ASP A 319 7.85 20.81 -9.70
N ARG A 320 6.71 20.34 -10.23
CA ARG A 320 6.04 20.94 -11.41
C ARG A 320 5.52 22.35 -11.13
N LEU A 321 4.99 22.61 -9.95
CA LEU A 321 4.54 23.94 -9.55
C LEU A 321 5.74 24.91 -9.46
N ILE A 322 6.83 24.48 -8.82
CA ILE A 322 8.08 25.26 -8.74
C ILE A 322 8.64 25.56 -10.14
N GLN A 323 8.67 24.56 -11.03
CA GLN A 323 9.09 24.77 -12.41
C GLN A 323 8.22 25.83 -13.12
N THR A 324 6.90 25.75 -12.94
CA THR A 324 5.97 26.70 -13.56
C THR A 324 6.17 28.13 -13.01
N ASP A 325 6.49 28.27 -11.72
CA ASP A 325 6.81 29.56 -11.10
C ASP A 325 8.12 30.14 -11.65
N LEU A 326 9.17 29.32 -11.78
CA LEU A 326 10.45 29.71 -12.38
C LEU A 326 10.30 30.11 -13.85
N GLU A 327 9.51 29.38 -14.63
CA GLU A 327 9.19 29.73 -16.03
C GLU A 327 8.46 31.09 -16.11
N ARG A 328 7.54 31.37 -15.17
CA ARG A 328 6.87 32.68 -15.09
C ARG A 328 7.84 33.80 -14.74
N GLU A 329 8.75 33.59 -13.80
CA GLU A 329 9.77 34.56 -13.42
C GLU A 329 10.77 34.84 -14.55
N LEU A 330 11.17 33.79 -15.29
CA LEU A 330 12.00 33.92 -16.48
C LEU A 330 11.32 34.77 -17.56
N VAL A 331 10.04 34.51 -17.85
CA VAL A 331 9.26 35.30 -18.82
C VAL A 331 9.13 36.76 -18.37
N ALA A 332 8.89 37.02 -17.08
CA ALA A 332 8.84 38.37 -16.55
C ALA A 332 10.19 39.11 -16.71
N THR A 333 11.29 38.42 -16.43
CA THR A 333 12.65 38.98 -16.58
C THR A 333 12.99 39.30 -18.04
N ILE A 334 12.59 38.43 -18.97
CA ILE A 334 12.74 38.68 -20.42
C ILE A 334 11.94 39.91 -20.83
N ALA A 335 10.69 40.03 -20.38
CA ALA A 335 9.84 41.19 -20.66
C ALA A 335 10.42 42.49 -20.10
N GLU A 336 10.97 42.48 -18.89
CA GLU A 336 11.66 43.63 -18.30
C GLU A 336 12.90 44.03 -19.11
N LYS A 337 13.72 43.05 -19.52
CA LYS A 337 14.90 43.28 -20.37
C LYS A 337 14.50 43.93 -21.69
N ASP A 338 13.44 43.47 -22.33
CA ASP A 338 12.98 44.04 -23.60
C ASP A 338 12.37 45.44 -23.43
N ALA A 339 11.67 45.71 -22.31
CA ALA A 339 11.23 47.05 -21.97
C ALA A 339 12.41 48.02 -21.75
N LEU A 340 13.49 47.57 -21.08
CA LEU A 340 14.72 48.35 -20.90
C LEU A 340 15.44 48.62 -22.22
N LYS A 341 15.51 47.62 -23.13
CA LYS A 341 16.04 47.82 -24.48
C LYS A 341 15.25 48.88 -25.25
N LEU A 342 13.92 48.81 -25.21
CA LEU A 342 13.06 49.79 -25.89
C LEU A 342 13.30 51.20 -25.33
N ARG A 343 13.36 51.36 -24.00
CA ARG A 343 13.66 52.64 -23.36
C ARG A 343 15.05 53.18 -23.73
N ASN A 344 16.06 52.31 -23.86
CA ASN A 344 17.38 52.71 -24.33
C ASN A 344 17.36 53.19 -25.79
N ILE A 345 16.59 52.54 -26.66
CA ILE A 345 16.37 52.99 -28.05
C ILE A 345 15.71 54.37 -28.07
N GLU A 346 14.66 54.59 -27.27
CA GLU A 346 13.99 55.89 -27.15
C GLU A 346 14.94 57.00 -26.64
N LEU A 347 15.75 56.71 -25.63
CA LEU A 347 16.76 57.64 -25.12
C LEU A 347 17.84 57.94 -26.16
N ALA A 348 18.28 56.94 -26.93
CA ALA A 348 19.23 57.11 -28.01
C ALA A 348 18.65 58.01 -29.13
N GLN A 349 17.39 57.78 -29.53
CA GLN A 349 16.70 58.63 -30.49
C GLN A 349 16.53 60.06 -29.99
N LYS A 350 16.18 60.24 -28.71
CA LYS A 350 16.08 61.57 -28.09
C LYS A 350 17.43 62.30 -28.10
N ARG A 351 18.51 61.62 -27.71
CA ARG A 351 19.88 62.18 -27.78
C ARG A 351 20.26 62.54 -29.21
N GLN A 352 19.94 61.69 -30.19
CA GLN A 352 20.17 61.99 -31.59
C GLN A 352 19.41 63.26 -32.02
N GLY A 353 18.11 63.37 -31.71
CA GLY A 353 17.31 64.55 -32.02
C GLY A 353 17.85 65.84 -31.35
N GLU A 354 18.33 65.75 -30.11
CA GLU A 354 18.99 66.87 -29.42
C GLU A 354 20.32 67.25 -30.10
N THR A 355 21.14 66.29 -30.51
CA THR A 355 22.38 66.57 -31.25
C THR A 355 22.13 67.20 -32.62
N GLU A 356 21.09 66.76 -33.33
CA GLU A 356 20.68 67.36 -34.62
C GLU A 356 20.12 68.77 -34.43
N LYS A 357 19.41 69.03 -33.32
CA LYS A 357 18.93 70.38 -32.97
C LYS A 357 20.11 71.31 -32.67
N LEU A 358 21.04 70.89 -31.81
CA LEU A 358 22.25 71.66 -31.50
C LEU A 358 23.11 71.89 -32.74
N SER A 359 23.19 70.92 -33.65
CA SER A 359 23.91 71.09 -34.93
C SER A 359 23.26 72.14 -35.82
N ARG A 360 21.93 72.17 -35.92
CA ARG A 360 21.20 73.21 -36.66
C ARG A 360 21.35 74.59 -36.03
N GLU A 361 21.29 74.69 -34.71
CA GLU A 361 21.54 75.94 -33.99
C GLU A 361 22.96 76.43 -34.26
N LEU A 362 23.97 75.56 -34.15
CA LEU A 362 25.37 75.90 -34.41
C LEU A 362 25.59 76.36 -35.87
N GLU A 363 24.93 75.73 -36.84
CA GLU A 363 25.01 76.15 -38.24
C GLU A 363 24.30 77.50 -38.48
N SER A 364 23.15 77.75 -37.83
CA SER A 364 22.49 79.06 -37.85
C SER A 364 23.40 80.14 -37.27
N TRP A 365 24.08 79.87 -36.16
CA TRP A 365 25.05 80.78 -35.55
C TRP A 365 26.24 81.05 -36.49
N ARG A 366 26.74 80.02 -37.18
CA ARG A 366 27.81 80.19 -38.19
C ARG A 366 27.39 81.09 -39.35
N LEU A 367 26.17 80.90 -39.87
CA LEU A 367 25.64 81.73 -40.95
C LEU A 367 25.42 83.19 -40.49
N ASP A 368 24.94 83.40 -39.26
CA ASP A 368 24.75 84.73 -38.70
C ASP A 368 26.09 85.45 -38.49
N LEU A 369 27.09 84.73 -37.98
CA LEU A 369 28.46 85.25 -37.83
C LEU A 369 29.08 85.58 -39.19
N ALA A 370 28.93 84.71 -40.19
CA ALA A 370 29.42 84.97 -41.54
C ALA A 370 28.76 86.21 -42.17
N ARG A 371 27.46 86.42 -41.92
CA ARG A 371 26.75 87.62 -42.35
C ARG A 371 27.31 88.87 -41.68
N LYS A 372 27.48 88.85 -40.35
CA LYS A 372 28.07 89.98 -39.62
C LYS A 372 29.49 90.29 -40.10
N VAL A 373 30.31 89.27 -40.36
CA VAL A 373 31.65 89.45 -40.93
C VAL A 373 31.56 90.11 -42.31
N ALA A 374 30.64 89.67 -43.17
CA ALA A 374 30.43 90.29 -44.49
C ALA A 374 29.90 91.73 -44.39
N GLU A 375 29.00 92.03 -43.45
CA GLU A 375 28.51 93.38 -43.17
C GLU A 375 29.65 94.29 -42.70
N THR A 376 30.52 93.81 -41.79
CA THR A 376 31.71 94.57 -41.37
C THR A 376 32.72 94.76 -42.49
N ALA A 377 32.86 93.79 -43.41
CA ALA A 377 33.71 93.92 -44.58
C ALA A 377 33.14 94.94 -45.57
N ALA A 378 31.83 94.91 -45.84
CA ALA A 378 31.16 95.89 -46.69
C ALA A 378 31.24 97.30 -46.10
N MET A 379 31.04 97.44 -44.78
CA MET A 379 31.20 98.73 -44.09
C MET A 379 32.64 99.23 -44.17
N LYS A 380 33.63 98.33 -44.11
CA LYS A 380 35.04 98.68 -44.31
C LYS A 380 35.30 99.14 -45.75
N ASP A 381 34.72 98.47 -46.75
CA ASP A 381 34.85 98.84 -48.16
C ASP A 381 34.16 100.18 -48.45
N ASP A 382 33.00 100.48 -47.83
CA ASP A 382 32.33 101.78 -47.91
C ASP A 382 33.17 102.90 -47.28
N ILE A 383 33.79 102.64 -46.12
CA ILE A 383 34.73 103.57 -45.48
C ILE A 383 35.95 103.80 -46.38
N GLU A 384 36.46 102.75 -47.04
CA GLU A 384 37.60 102.84 -47.95
C GLU A 384 37.23 103.57 -49.26
N LEU A 385 36.01 103.39 -49.75
CA LEU A 385 35.44 104.11 -50.89
C LEU A 385 35.23 105.60 -50.56
N GLU A 386 34.70 105.93 -49.38
CA GLU A 386 34.61 107.30 -48.90
C GLU A 386 35.99 107.93 -48.77
N ARG A 387 36.99 107.19 -48.29
CA ARG A 387 38.38 107.66 -48.20
C ARG A 387 39.00 107.91 -49.57
N ILE A 388 38.73 107.07 -50.56
CA ILE A 388 39.18 107.27 -51.96
C ILE A 388 38.44 108.44 -52.60
N THR A 389 37.16 108.62 -52.32
CA THR A 389 36.34 109.73 -52.83
C THR A 389 36.77 111.07 -52.22
N LEU A 390 37.11 111.09 -50.93
CA LEU A 390 37.73 112.23 -50.26
C LEU A 390 39.14 112.52 -50.79
N ALA A 391 39.93 111.50 -51.10
CA ALA A 391 41.25 111.67 -51.72
C ALA A 391 41.16 112.18 -53.18
N ALA A 392 40.10 111.83 -53.92
CA ALA A 392 39.84 112.35 -55.26
C ALA A 392 39.40 113.82 -55.22
N LYS A 393 38.53 114.22 -54.27
CA LYS A 393 38.20 115.63 -54.01
C LYS A 393 39.43 116.44 -53.58
N TRP A 394 40.29 115.87 -52.74
CA TRP A 394 41.54 116.51 -52.33
C TRP A 394 42.50 116.72 -53.50
N ASN A 395 42.55 115.82 -54.49
CA ASN A 395 43.39 116.03 -55.68
C ASN A 395 42.85 117.09 -56.65
N GLU A 396 41.54 117.38 -56.63
CA GLU A 396 40.93 118.48 -57.41
C GLU A 396 41.13 119.84 -56.72
N GLU A 397 41.10 119.87 -55.38
CA GLU A 397 41.37 121.09 -54.59
C GLU A 397 42.88 121.44 -54.51
N LYS A 398 43.78 120.48 -54.76
CA LYS A 398 45.24 120.69 -54.69
C LYS A 398 45.82 121.55 -55.84
N GLU A 399 45.08 121.76 -56.93
CA GLU A 399 45.48 122.70 -58.01
C GLU A 399 45.08 124.15 -57.69
N ASP A 400 44.09 124.39 -56.82
CA ASP A 400 43.63 125.73 -56.43
C ASP A 400 44.17 126.21 -55.06
N GLU A 401 44.89 125.36 -54.33
CA GLU A 401 45.32 125.61 -52.95
C GLU A 401 46.83 125.88 -52.79
N LEU A 402 47.47 126.47 -53.80
CA LEU A 402 48.81 127.07 -53.67
C LEU A 402 48.76 128.55 -53.20
N GLU A 403 47.58 129.12 -52.95
CA GLU A 403 47.41 130.54 -52.58
C GLU A 403 46.83 130.84 -51.19
N ARG A 404 46.52 129.86 -50.33
CA ARG A 404 45.88 130.14 -49.01
C ARG A 404 46.48 129.48 -47.76
N HIS A 405 47.80 129.27 -47.76
CA HIS A 405 48.56 128.73 -46.62
C HIS A 405 48.75 129.66 -45.40
N THR A 406 47.68 130.21 -44.80
CA THR A 406 47.73 130.85 -43.46
C THR A 406 46.55 130.56 -42.52
N ALA A 407 45.66 129.59 -42.83
CA ALA A 407 44.50 129.26 -41.98
C ALA A 407 44.44 127.80 -41.46
N HIS A 408 45.50 126.99 -41.60
CA HIS A 408 45.51 125.56 -41.21
C HIS A 408 46.07 125.25 -39.81
N ALA A 409 46.14 126.22 -38.90
CA ALA A 409 46.59 125.97 -37.53
C ALA A 409 45.45 125.61 -36.55
N THR A 410 44.20 125.96 -36.86
CA THR A 410 43.05 125.73 -35.96
C THR A 410 42.26 124.45 -36.26
N GLU A 411 42.35 123.90 -37.48
CA GLU A 411 41.63 122.67 -37.86
C GLU A 411 42.36 121.39 -37.39
N ILE A 412 43.68 121.45 -37.25
CA ILE A 412 44.50 120.32 -36.76
C ILE A 412 44.19 120.03 -35.29
N SER A 413 43.99 121.04 -34.45
CA SER A 413 43.59 120.84 -33.05
C SER A 413 42.16 120.33 -32.87
N ARG A 414 41.25 120.56 -33.83
CA ARG A 414 39.88 120.03 -33.79
C ARG A 414 39.86 118.53 -34.12
N LEU A 415 40.64 118.12 -35.13
CA LEU A 415 40.74 116.72 -35.56
C LEU A 415 41.51 115.86 -34.54
N GLU A 416 42.48 116.41 -33.82
CA GLU A 416 43.19 115.70 -32.73
C GLU A 416 42.29 115.42 -31.49
N GLU A 417 41.24 116.20 -31.27
CA GLU A 417 40.24 115.98 -30.21
C GLU A 417 39.21 114.90 -30.64
N GLU A 418 38.78 114.92 -31.90
CA GLU A 418 37.86 113.93 -32.50
C GLU A 418 38.49 112.52 -32.59
N VAL A 419 39.79 112.45 -32.91
CA VAL A 419 40.54 111.17 -32.90
C VAL A 419 40.75 110.64 -31.49
N ARG A 420 40.80 111.51 -30.46
CA ARG A 420 40.91 111.08 -29.06
C ARG A 420 39.58 110.50 -28.55
N ALA A 421 38.45 111.12 -28.89
CA ALA A 421 37.12 110.63 -28.56
C ALA A 421 36.79 109.28 -29.21
N MET A 422 37.14 109.10 -30.50
CA MET A 422 36.99 107.79 -31.17
C MET A 422 37.86 106.68 -30.56
N LYS A 423 39.01 107.03 -29.98
CA LYS A 423 39.92 106.06 -29.37
C LYS A 423 39.41 105.55 -28.01
N GLU A 424 38.68 106.39 -27.29
CA GLU A 424 38.07 106.07 -25.99
C GLU A 424 36.83 105.17 -26.17
N ASP A 425 35.97 105.46 -27.17
CA ASP A 425 34.86 104.58 -27.54
C ASP A 425 35.33 103.20 -28.04
N TYR A 426 36.45 103.13 -28.78
CA TYR A 426 37.00 101.86 -29.27
C TYR A 426 37.58 101.00 -28.12
N THR A 427 38.14 101.63 -27.09
CA THR A 427 38.65 100.91 -25.91
C THR A 427 37.52 100.31 -25.07
N ASP A 428 36.40 101.00 -24.96
CA ASP A 428 35.22 100.51 -24.23
C ASP A 428 34.51 99.37 -24.97
N THR A 429 34.40 99.43 -26.30
CA THR A 429 33.88 98.30 -27.09
C THR A 429 34.81 97.09 -27.05
N THR A 430 36.13 97.30 -27.03
CA THR A 430 37.10 96.20 -26.92
C THR A 430 37.05 95.53 -25.54
N ALA A 431 36.86 96.30 -24.47
CA ALA A 431 36.68 95.76 -23.13
C ALA A 431 35.36 94.96 -22.98
N ALA A 432 34.28 95.43 -23.62
CA ALA A 432 33.00 94.70 -23.65
C ALA A 432 33.12 93.36 -24.40
N HIS A 433 33.76 93.35 -25.58
CA HIS A 433 34.02 92.11 -26.33
C HIS A 433 34.96 91.14 -25.59
N GLN A 434 35.92 91.65 -24.82
CA GLN A 434 36.80 90.82 -24.00
C GLN A 434 36.01 90.12 -22.87
N CYS A 435 35.06 90.82 -22.24
CA CYS A 435 34.19 90.25 -21.20
C CYS A 435 33.26 89.15 -21.78
N GLU A 436 32.70 89.38 -22.97
CA GLU A 436 31.87 88.39 -23.67
C GLU A 436 32.68 87.16 -24.11
N ALA A 437 33.93 87.37 -24.57
CA ALA A 437 34.85 86.28 -24.88
C ALA A 437 35.22 85.44 -23.65
N ASP A 438 35.42 86.07 -22.49
CA ASP A 438 35.71 85.37 -21.23
C ASP A 438 34.48 84.60 -20.71
N ASP A 439 33.26 85.12 -20.87
CA ASP A 439 32.03 84.39 -20.52
C ASP A 439 31.81 83.17 -21.43
N LEU A 440 32.03 83.32 -22.74
CA LEU A 440 32.00 82.21 -23.69
C LEU A 440 33.06 81.15 -23.36
N LYS A 441 34.27 81.57 -23.00
CA LYS A 441 35.35 80.67 -22.58
C LYS A 441 34.97 79.88 -21.33
N ASN A 442 34.34 80.52 -20.35
CA ASN A 442 33.86 79.86 -19.13
C ASN A 442 32.71 78.88 -19.42
N ARG A 443 31.78 79.24 -20.33
CA ARG A 443 30.71 78.32 -20.77
C ARG A 443 31.25 77.11 -21.50
N VAL A 444 32.24 77.28 -22.38
CA VAL A 444 32.92 76.16 -23.05
C VAL A 444 33.58 75.25 -22.02
N ALA A 445 34.34 75.82 -21.07
CA ALA A 445 34.98 75.03 -20.01
C ALA A 445 33.98 74.21 -19.18
N ARG A 446 32.80 74.78 -18.84
CA ARG A 446 31.75 74.07 -18.12
C ARG A 446 31.15 72.93 -18.94
N ILE A 447 30.83 73.17 -20.22
CA ILE A 447 30.30 72.13 -21.12
C ILE A 447 31.32 71.00 -21.30
N THR A 448 32.61 71.32 -21.43
CA THR A 448 33.67 70.30 -21.53
C THR A 448 33.77 69.46 -20.25
N ALA A 449 33.63 70.06 -19.06
CA ALA A 449 33.62 69.32 -17.80
C ALA A 449 32.39 68.41 -17.66
N GLU A 450 31.20 68.89 -18.05
CA GLU A 450 29.96 68.09 -18.08
C GLU A 450 30.07 66.92 -19.07
N GLN A 451 30.67 67.14 -20.24
CA GLN A 451 30.89 66.10 -21.24
C GLN A 451 31.86 65.02 -20.75
N GLU A 452 32.92 65.38 -20.04
CA GLU A 452 33.86 64.41 -19.48
C GLU A 452 33.22 63.63 -18.31
N ALA A 453 32.43 64.28 -17.46
CA ALA A 453 31.67 63.59 -16.42
C ALA A 453 30.69 62.55 -17.00
N ALA A 454 29.95 62.93 -18.05
CA ALA A 454 29.06 62.00 -18.77
C ALA A 454 29.82 60.86 -19.46
N ARG A 455 31.05 61.12 -19.96
CA ARG A 455 31.91 60.10 -20.54
C ARG A 455 32.35 59.07 -19.50
N VAL A 456 32.73 59.51 -18.30
CA VAL A 456 33.08 58.63 -17.18
C VAL A 456 31.87 57.80 -16.75
N GLU A 457 30.67 58.40 -16.67
CA GLU A 457 29.45 57.66 -16.33
C GLU A 457 29.10 56.60 -17.40
N CYS A 458 29.21 56.93 -18.68
CA CYS A 458 29.04 55.96 -19.77
C CYS A 458 30.06 54.82 -19.70
N SER A 459 31.33 55.12 -19.36
CA SER A 459 32.35 54.09 -19.17
C SER A 459 31.99 53.14 -18.02
N ALA A 460 31.52 53.67 -16.89
CA ALA A 460 31.11 52.86 -15.74
C ALA A 460 29.85 52.02 -16.04
N LEU A 461 28.92 52.52 -16.85
CA LEU A 461 27.76 51.76 -17.30
C LEU A 461 28.15 50.64 -18.28
N ASN A 462 29.12 50.87 -19.16
CA ASN A 462 29.65 49.83 -20.04
C ASN A 462 30.34 48.71 -19.26
N GLU A 463 31.16 49.03 -18.26
CA GLU A 463 31.77 48.00 -17.40
C GLU A 463 30.70 47.16 -16.68
N LYS A 464 29.62 47.80 -16.21
CA LYS A 464 28.48 47.07 -15.62
C LYS A 464 27.77 46.18 -16.66
N LEU A 465 27.61 46.65 -17.88
CA LEU A 465 27.02 45.87 -18.97
C LEU A 465 27.88 44.63 -19.28
N ASP A 466 29.20 44.81 -19.39
CA ASP A 466 30.14 43.71 -19.63
C ASP A 466 30.10 42.67 -18.50
N THR A 467 30.00 43.12 -17.24
CA THR A 467 29.84 42.19 -16.11
C THR A 467 28.50 41.43 -16.14
N ALA A 468 27.43 42.08 -16.61
CA ALA A 468 26.13 41.44 -16.75
C ALA A 468 26.13 40.40 -17.90
N ASP A 469 26.76 40.73 -19.03
CA ASP A 469 26.89 39.81 -20.17
C ASP A 469 27.75 38.58 -19.82
N LEU A 470 28.79 38.77 -19.00
CA LEU A 470 29.57 37.66 -18.45
C LEU A 470 28.72 36.77 -17.53
N ALA A 471 27.91 37.36 -16.65
CA ALA A 471 27.02 36.62 -15.76
C ALA A 471 25.94 35.85 -16.53
N ILE A 472 25.36 36.45 -17.57
CA ILE A 472 24.40 35.80 -18.47
C ILE A 472 25.05 34.61 -19.18
N SER A 473 26.27 34.78 -19.70
CA SER A 473 26.99 33.70 -20.38
C SER A 473 27.26 32.52 -19.44
N LYS A 474 27.63 32.80 -18.18
CA LYS A 474 27.85 31.76 -17.17
C LYS A 474 26.56 31.03 -16.80
N LEU A 475 25.45 31.74 -16.61
CA LEU A 475 24.15 31.13 -16.33
C LEU A 475 23.62 30.30 -17.51
N ALA A 476 23.91 30.71 -18.75
CA ALA A 476 23.57 29.94 -19.93
C ALA A 476 24.33 28.60 -19.98
N GLU A 477 25.63 28.60 -19.66
CA GLU A 477 26.44 27.39 -19.56
C GLU A 477 25.95 26.45 -18.44
N GLU A 478 25.60 27.00 -17.28
CA GLU A 478 25.00 26.23 -16.17
C GLU A 478 23.63 25.63 -16.57
N LEU A 479 22.81 26.35 -17.34
CA LEU A 479 21.53 25.82 -17.85
C LEU A 479 21.72 24.71 -18.88
N ASP A 480 22.71 24.83 -19.76
CA ASP A 480 22.98 23.81 -20.77
C ASP A 480 23.52 22.52 -20.11
N THR A 481 24.44 22.64 -19.14
CA THR A 481 24.91 21.46 -18.36
C THR A 481 23.78 20.77 -17.59
N LEU A 482 22.88 21.53 -16.95
CA LEU A 482 21.70 20.96 -16.28
C LEU A 482 20.76 20.24 -17.25
N ARG A 483 20.57 20.77 -18.46
CA ARG A 483 19.79 20.10 -19.51
C ARG A 483 20.43 18.79 -19.97
N GLU A 484 21.75 18.78 -20.15
CA GLU A 484 22.48 17.55 -20.51
C GLU A 484 22.37 16.49 -19.41
N ASP A 485 22.50 16.88 -18.15
CA ASP A 485 22.32 15.99 -17.00
C ASP A 485 20.88 15.44 -16.93
N GLN A 486 19.88 16.29 -17.17
CA GLN A 486 18.48 15.88 -17.21
C GLN A 486 18.22 14.87 -18.34
N ILE A 487 18.74 15.11 -19.54
CA ILE A 487 18.66 14.16 -20.67
C ILE A 487 19.34 12.85 -20.30
N ARG A 488 20.53 12.88 -19.70
CA ARG A 488 21.24 11.68 -19.25
C ARG A 488 20.42 10.87 -18.25
N ILE A 489 19.81 11.52 -17.25
CA ILE A 489 18.94 10.85 -16.26
C ILE A 489 17.73 10.22 -16.95
N PHE A 490 17.06 10.93 -17.86
CA PHE A 490 15.93 10.37 -18.61
C PHE A 490 16.34 9.15 -19.44
N THR A 491 17.49 9.21 -20.09
CA THR A 491 18.01 8.10 -20.90
C THR A 491 18.34 6.88 -20.04
N THR A 492 18.94 7.09 -18.86
CA THR A 492 19.21 6.01 -17.90
C THR A 492 17.91 5.38 -17.39
N ASN A 493 16.95 6.20 -16.97
CA ASN A 493 15.65 5.71 -16.48
C ASN A 493 14.88 4.97 -17.58
N GLU A 494 14.94 5.43 -18.84
CA GLU A 494 14.32 4.74 -19.95
C GLU A 494 14.96 3.36 -20.18
N ASN A 495 16.28 3.26 -20.10
CA ASN A 495 16.99 1.97 -20.19
C ASN A 495 16.61 1.02 -19.05
N GLU A 496 16.55 1.50 -17.81
CA GLU A 496 16.13 0.70 -16.64
C GLU A 496 14.67 0.21 -16.79
N ILE A 497 13.78 1.06 -17.31
CA ILE A 497 12.38 0.67 -17.60
C ILE A 497 12.33 -0.41 -18.69
N GLN A 498 13.16 -0.32 -19.73
CA GLN A 498 13.21 -1.35 -20.77
C GLN A 498 13.77 -2.68 -20.24
N GLU A 499 14.80 -2.63 -19.39
CA GLU A 499 15.33 -3.82 -18.73
C GLU A 499 14.27 -4.47 -17.83
N PHE A 500 13.56 -3.68 -17.03
CA PHE A 500 12.47 -4.18 -16.18
C PHE A 500 11.33 -4.77 -17.01
N LYS A 501 10.95 -4.14 -18.14
CA LYS A 501 9.96 -4.69 -19.07
C LYS A 501 10.42 -6.04 -19.65
N GLN A 502 11.71 -6.21 -19.92
CA GLN A 502 12.24 -7.47 -20.40
C GLN A 502 12.21 -8.54 -19.31
N GLN A 503 12.62 -8.22 -18.08
CA GLN A 503 12.52 -9.14 -16.94
C GLN A 503 11.08 -9.62 -16.70
N VAL A 504 10.09 -8.71 -16.79
CA VAL A 504 8.67 -9.09 -16.65
C VAL A 504 8.21 -10.03 -17.77
N LYS A 505 8.68 -9.83 -19.01
CA LYS A 505 8.38 -10.76 -20.11
C LYS A 505 8.98 -12.14 -19.85
N ASP A 506 10.22 -12.19 -19.39
CA ASP A 506 10.91 -13.46 -19.11
C ASP A 506 10.20 -14.23 -17.99
N ILE A 507 9.81 -13.54 -16.91
CA ILE A 507 9.00 -14.12 -15.81
C ILE A 507 7.65 -14.63 -16.33
N ASN A 508 7.00 -13.92 -17.26
CA ASN A 508 5.72 -14.35 -17.80
C ASN A 508 5.87 -15.62 -18.68
N VAL A 509 6.95 -15.73 -19.44
CA VAL A 509 7.27 -16.96 -20.19
C VAL A 509 7.53 -18.14 -19.24
N GLU A 510 8.30 -17.92 -18.17
CA GLU A 510 8.55 -18.95 -17.16
C GLU A 510 7.25 -19.39 -16.45
N LYS A 511 6.39 -18.42 -16.10
CA LYS A 511 5.06 -18.68 -15.54
C LYS A 511 4.20 -19.53 -16.48
N GLU A 512 4.17 -19.22 -17.77
CA GLU A 512 3.42 -19.99 -18.77
C GLU A 512 3.96 -21.43 -18.89
N ALA A 513 5.28 -21.61 -18.83
CA ALA A 513 5.91 -22.94 -18.81
C ALA A 513 5.50 -23.76 -17.58
N VAL A 514 5.55 -23.16 -16.38
CA VAL A 514 5.13 -23.81 -15.12
C VAL A 514 3.64 -24.14 -15.15
N MET A 515 2.80 -23.22 -15.64
CA MET A 515 1.36 -23.46 -15.80
C MET A 515 1.07 -24.64 -16.74
N SER A 516 1.81 -24.75 -17.84
CA SER A 516 1.70 -25.89 -18.75
C SER A 516 2.13 -27.20 -18.08
N GLU A 517 3.17 -27.18 -17.23
CA GLU A 517 3.61 -28.36 -16.48
C GLU A 517 2.58 -28.78 -15.42
N CYS A 518 1.99 -27.82 -14.70
CA CYS A 518 0.89 -28.08 -13.77
C CYS A 518 -0.33 -28.68 -14.47
N ALA A 519 -0.68 -28.20 -15.68
CA ALA A 519 -1.77 -28.76 -16.47
C ALA A 519 -1.50 -30.23 -16.85
N MET A 520 -0.27 -30.55 -17.29
CA MET A 520 0.12 -31.94 -17.58
C MET A 520 0.09 -32.83 -16.33
N MET A 521 0.53 -32.31 -15.17
CA MET A 521 0.44 -33.06 -13.91
C MET A 521 -1.00 -33.31 -13.48
N SER A 522 -1.89 -32.32 -13.64
CA SER A 522 -3.31 -32.48 -13.35
C SER A 522 -3.95 -33.55 -14.22
N GLU A 523 -3.59 -33.61 -15.50
CA GLU A 523 -4.07 -34.67 -16.42
C GLU A 523 -3.54 -36.05 -16.02
N LYS A 524 -2.25 -36.16 -15.64
CA LYS A 524 -1.68 -37.40 -15.09
C LYS A 524 -2.37 -37.84 -13.80
N LEU A 525 -2.69 -36.91 -12.91
CA LEU A 525 -3.41 -37.20 -11.67
C LEU A 525 -4.83 -37.68 -11.96
N GLY A 526 -5.53 -37.05 -12.92
CA GLY A 526 -6.86 -37.46 -13.37
C GLY A 526 -6.88 -38.87 -13.96
N THR A 527 -5.91 -39.20 -14.81
CA THR A 527 -5.79 -40.57 -15.37
C THR A 527 -5.42 -41.61 -14.31
N ALA A 528 -4.59 -41.26 -13.33
CA ALA A 528 -4.30 -42.13 -12.20
C ALA A 528 -5.55 -42.37 -11.33
N HIS A 529 -6.35 -41.33 -11.09
CA HIS A 529 -7.58 -41.45 -10.33
C HIS A 529 -8.61 -42.35 -11.02
N MET A 530 -8.77 -42.24 -12.36
CA MET A 530 -9.62 -43.17 -13.11
C MET A 530 -9.15 -44.62 -12.98
N LYS A 531 -7.84 -44.89 -13.07
CA LYS A 531 -7.30 -46.24 -12.88
C LYS A 531 -7.53 -46.78 -11.48
N ILE A 532 -7.43 -45.93 -10.45
CA ILE A 532 -7.75 -46.32 -9.07
C ILE A 532 -9.22 -46.70 -8.97
N SER A 533 -10.12 -45.89 -9.55
CA SER A 533 -11.56 -46.18 -9.57
C SER A 533 -11.89 -47.49 -10.31
N GLU A 534 -11.24 -47.77 -11.44
CA GLU A 534 -11.40 -49.05 -12.17
C GLU A 534 -10.94 -50.24 -11.32
N LEU A 535 -9.79 -50.12 -10.64
CA LEU A 535 -9.29 -51.17 -9.74
C LEU A 535 -10.20 -51.37 -8.51
N GLU A 536 -10.80 -50.30 -7.98
CA GLU A 536 -11.76 -50.38 -6.89
C GLU A 536 -13.05 -51.09 -7.32
N GLU A 537 -13.55 -50.84 -8.53
CA GLU A 537 -14.69 -51.56 -9.10
C GLU A 537 -14.37 -53.06 -9.30
N GLU A 538 -13.21 -53.40 -9.84
CA GLU A 538 -12.75 -54.79 -9.98
C GLU A 538 -12.60 -55.49 -8.62
N MET A 539 -12.03 -54.80 -7.63
CA MET A 539 -11.93 -55.30 -6.26
C MET A 539 -13.31 -55.51 -5.61
N CYS A 540 -14.27 -54.63 -5.89
CA CYS A 540 -15.62 -54.76 -5.35
C CYS A 540 -16.36 -55.94 -5.99
N ALA A 541 -16.20 -56.13 -7.30
CA ALA A 541 -16.77 -57.27 -8.04
C ALA A 541 -16.19 -58.61 -7.53
N THR A 542 -14.86 -58.71 -7.41
CA THR A 542 -14.21 -59.93 -6.88
C THR A 542 -14.60 -60.22 -5.43
N ARG A 543 -14.71 -59.18 -4.59
CA ARG A 543 -15.21 -59.33 -3.23
C ARG A 543 -16.64 -59.89 -3.21
N GLN A 544 -17.52 -59.38 -4.07
CA GLN A 544 -18.90 -59.85 -4.16
C GLN A 544 -18.98 -61.32 -4.60
N ASP A 545 -18.13 -61.75 -5.54
CA ASP A 545 -18.01 -63.16 -5.94
C ASP A 545 -17.56 -64.07 -4.77
N TYR A 546 -16.58 -63.62 -3.98
CA TYR A 546 -16.15 -64.35 -2.78
C TYR A 546 -17.26 -64.43 -1.72
N GLU A 547 -18.00 -63.34 -1.49
CA GLU A 547 -19.14 -63.32 -0.57
C GLU A 547 -20.24 -64.29 -1.03
N GLN A 548 -20.51 -64.38 -2.33
CA GLN A 548 -21.45 -65.36 -2.89
C GLN A 548 -20.96 -66.81 -2.72
N GLN A 549 -19.68 -67.08 -2.94
CA GLN A 549 -19.10 -68.41 -2.69
C GLN A 549 -19.21 -68.81 -1.22
N ILE A 550 -18.89 -67.90 -0.29
CA ILE A 550 -19.03 -68.14 1.15
C ILE A 550 -20.49 -68.44 1.50
N ALA A 551 -21.45 -67.66 0.97
CA ALA A 551 -22.88 -67.88 1.21
C ALA A 551 -23.37 -69.23 0.65
N GLN A 552 -22.83 -69.68 -0.49
CA GLN A 552 -23.12 -71.01 -1.04
C GLN A 552 -22.57 -72.11 -0.14
N LEU A 553 -21.31 -72.02 0.29
CA LEU A 553 -20.69 -73.00 1.18
C LEU A 553 -21.41 -73.10 2.54
N GLN A 554 -21.88 -71.97 3.08
CA GLN A 554 -22.70 -71.95 4.29
C GLN A 554 -24.04 -72.65 4.10
N ARG A 555 -24.71 -72.47 2.95
CA ARG A 555 -25.95 -73.19 2.62
C ARG A 555 -25.72 -74.70 2.53
N ASP A 556 -24.67 -75.12 1.82
CA ASP A 556 -24.31 -76.54 1.69
C ASP A 556 -23.95 -77.16 3.05
N ALA A 557 -23.27 -76.43 3.92
CA ALA A 557 -22.97 -76.85 5.29
C ALA A 557 -24.24 -77.04 6.12
N ASN A 558 -25.16 -76.06 6.09
CA ASN A 558 -26.43 -76.14 6.80
C ASN A 558 -27.31 -77.30 6.30
N GLU A 559 -27.31 -77.58 4.99
CA GLU A 559 -28.03 -78.73 4.42
C GLU A 559 -27.44 -80.07 4.91
N LYS A 560 -26.11 -80.18 4.98
CA LYS A 560 -25.44 -81.36 5.53
C LYS A 560 -25.74 -81.53 7.02
N ASP A 561 -25.69 -80.47 7.80
CA ASP A 561 -26.02 -80.50 9.23
C ASP A 561 -27.48 -80.90 9.46
N HIS A 562 -28.40 -80.44 8.60
CA HIS A 562 -29.80 -80.85 8.64
C HIS A 562 -29.95 -82.36 8.37
N ARG A 563 -29.28 -82.90 7.34
CA ARG A 563 -29.28 -84.34 7.05
C ARG A 563 -28.68 -85.18 8.18
N ILE A 564 -27.64 -84.67 8.85
CA ILE A 564 -27.06 -85.32 10.03
C ILE A 564 -28.08 -85.34 11.17
N SER A 565 -28.75 -84.21 11.42
CA SER A 565 -29.79 -84.12 12.44
C SER A 565 -30.97 -85.06 12.17
N GLU A 566 -31.42 -85.18 10.92
CA GLU A 566 -32.45 -86.15 10.51
C GLU A 566 -31.99 -87.59 10.72
N ALA A 567 -30.75 -87.92 10.33
CA ALA A 567 -30.17 -89.25 10.54
C ALA A 567 -30.06 -89.60 12.04
N ASP A 568 -29.66 -88.64 12.88
CA ASP A 568 -29.64 -88.80 14.33
C ASP A 568 -31.05 -88.95 14.93
N ALA A 569 -32.04 -88.22 14.40
CA ALA A 569 -33.44 -88.37 14.81
C ALA A 569 -34.00 -89.76 14.43
N LEU A 570 -33.71 -90.24 13.22
CA LEU A 570 -34.06 -91.60 12.79
C LEU A 570 -33.37 -92.66 13.64
N ARG A 571 -32.08 -92.47 13.92
CA ARG A 571 -31.30 -93.34 14.82
C ARG A 571 -31.91 -93.37 16.23
N ASN A 572 -32.27 -92.22 16.79
CA ASN A 572 -32.91 -92.13 18.11
C ASN A 572 -34.30 -92.78 18.11
N THR A 573 -35.06 -92.63 17.03
CA THR A 573 -36.37 -93.28 16.86
C THR A 573 -36.21 -94.81 16.78
N LEU A 574 -35.25 -95.30 16.01
CA LEU A 574 -34.91 -96.73 15.91
C LEU A 574 -34.47 -97.30 17.26
N LEU A 575 -33.59 -96.59 17.98
CA LEU A 575 -33.14 -96.97 19.32
C LEU A 575 -34.30 -97.01 20.32
N ALA A 576 -35.24 -96.06 20.24
CA ALA A 576 -36.45 -96.05 21.07
C ALA A 576 -37.37 -97.23 20.77
N THR A 577 -37.59 -97.58 19.49
CA THR A 577 -38.41 -98.75 19.11
C THR A 577 -37.79 -100.10 19.48
N LEU A 578 -36.46 -100.19 19.56
CA LEU A 578 -35.74 -101.43 19.91
C LEU A 578 -35.56 -101.64 21.42
N GLY A 579 -36.05 -100.72 22.27
CA GLY A 579 -35.97 -100.86 23.74
C GLY A 579 -34.54 -100.82 24.30
N ALA A 580 -33.57 -100.35 23.52
CA ALA A 580 -32.16 -100.34 23.90
C ALA A 580 -31.80 -99.01 24.59
N THR A 581 -32.03 -98.93 25.91
CA THR A 581 -31.43 -97.89 26.75
C THR A 581 -29.95 -98.21 26.98
N GLN A 582 -29.08 -97.80 26.06
CA GLN A 582 -27.64 -97.75 26.32
C GLN A 582 -27.09 -96.35 26.01
N THR A 583 -26.88 -95.60 27.09
CA THR A 583 -26.02 -94.42 27.15
C THR A 583 -24.58 -94.79 26.78
N LEU A 584 -24.15 -94.46 25.57
CA LEU A 584 -22.74 -94.47 25.20
C LEU A 584 -22.11 -93.09 25.48
N PRO A 585 -20.88 -93.04 25.99
CA PRO A 585 -20.25 -91.81 26.47
C PRO A 585 -19.88 -90.89 25.29
N LEU A 586 -20.27 -89.62 25.43
CA LEU A 586 -19.89 -88.50 24.58
C LEU A 586 -18.35 -88.41 24.48
N ARG A 587 -17.81 -88.74 23.31
CA ARG A 587 -16.40 -88.50 22.99
C ARG A 587 -16.24 -87.05 22.57
N SER A 588 -15.74 -86.23 23.50
CA SER A 588 -15.35 -84.83 23.31
C SER A 588 -14.50 -84.66 22.04
N ARG A 589 -15.05 -83.93 21.07
CA ARG A 589 -14.36 -83.56 19.83
C ARG A 589 -13.51 -82.32 20.14
N GLY A 590 -12.20 -82.52 20.25
CA GLY A 590 -11.23 -81.45 20.49
C GLY A 590 -11.27 -80.42 19.36
N SER A 591 -11.63 -79.20 19.71
CA SER A 591 -11.47 -77.99 18.90
C SER A 591 -9.99 -77.63 18.86
N SER A 592 -9.28 -78.03 17.80
CA SER A 592 -7.97 -77.49 17.47
C SER A 592 -8.15 -76.14 16.78
N SER A 593 -7.99 -75.06 17.54
CA SER A 593 -7.84 -73.70 17.00
C SER A 593 -6.44 -73.57 16.38
N THR A 594 -6.36 -73.58 15.06
CA THR A 594 -5.20 -73.03 14.33
C THR A 594 -5.46 -71.55 14.08
N GLN A 595 -4.77 -70.71 14.86
CA GLN A 595 -4.57 -69.29 14.58
C GLN A 595 -3.60 -69.14 13.40
N SER A 596 -3.98 -68.33 12.42
CA SER A 596 -3.07 -67.51 11.62
C SER A 596 -3.70 -66.14 11.42
#